data_AF-A0A7Y9WQH0-F1
#
_entry.id   AF-A0A7Y9WQH0-F1
#
_cell.length_a   1.000
_cell.length_b   1.000
_cell.length_c   1.000
_cell.angle_alpha   90.00
_cell.angle_beta   90.00
_cell.angle_gamma   90.00
#
_symmetry.space_group_name_H-M   'P 1'
#
loop_
_entity.id
_entity.type
_entity.pdbx_description
1 polymer ?
#
loop_
_entity_poly.entity_id
_entity_poly.type
_entity_poly.pdbx_seq_one_letter_code
_entity_poly.pdbx_strand_id
1 'polypeptide(L)'
;MQESSFATAEEAVAFAERIDDMLHFDRRDGQDGREMRLQDQVRSVSSARDLLDFVFGFDYLAPRYSLTYDGQEIGQLSPGERGLLLLVFYLLVDKDDIPIVIDQPEENLDNQTIYRILVKCLKKAKARRQVIIVTHNPNLAVVCDAEQIIHAACDKQKGRFDYASGAIENPDTRAMVVDILEGTKPAFRNRQSKYRLL
;
A
#
# COMPACT_ATOMS: atom_id res chain seq x y z
N MET A 1 -13.86 -0.91 -31.51
CA MET A 1 -14.73 -1.27 -30.37
C MET A 1 -14.79 -0.07 -29.45
N GLN A 2 -15.97 0.47 -29.22
CA GLN A 2 -16.17 1.52 -28.23
C GLN A 2 -16.02 0.87 -26.84
N GLU A 3 -15.14 1.39 -26.00
CA GLU A 3 -15.01 0.90 -24.63
C GLU A 3 -16.35 1.10 -23.91
N SER A 4 -16.91 0.01 -23.37
CA SER A 4 -18.13 0.08 -22.56
C SER A 4 -17.72 0.26 -21.10
N SER A 5 -18.22 1.32 -20.46
CA SER A 5 -18.14 1.50 -19.02
C SER A 5 -19.19 0.62 -18.33
N PHE A 6 -18.89 0.17 -17.11
CA PHE A 6 -19.80 -0.61 -16.25
C PHE A 6 -19.88 0.03 -14.85
N ALA A 7 -19.78 1.36 -14.78
CA ALA A 7 -19.74 2.11 -13.54
C ALA A 7 -21.14 2.31 -12.95
N THR A 8 -22.18 2.34 -13.78
CA THR A 8 -23.59 2.44 -13.35
C THR A 8 -24.45 1.29 -13.87
N ALA A 9 -25.62 1.10 -13.25
CA ALA A 9 -26.59 0.12 -13.70
C ALA A 9 -27.11 0.44 -15.11
N GLU A 10 -27.32 1.72 -15.44
CA GLU A 10 -27.77 2.10 -16.79
C GLU A 10 -26.73 1.72 -17.85
N GLU A 11 -25.44 1.87 -17.56
CA GLU A 11 -24.37 1.51 -18.50
C GLU A 11 -24.31 0.00 -18.75
N ALA A 12 -24.51 -0.82 -17.71
CA ALA A 12 -24.58 -2.27 -17.83
C ALA A 12 -25.80 -2.74 -18.65
N VAL A 13 -26.97 -2.15 -18.39
CA VAL A 13 -28.19 -2.42 -19.17
C VAL A 13 -28.00 -2.00 -20.63
N ALA A 14 -27.47 -0.81 -20.88
CA ALA A 14 -27.21 -0.34 -22.23
C ALA A 14 -26.22 -1.25 -22.98
N PHE A 15 -25.26 -1.86 -22.29
CA PHE A 15 -24.38 -2.86 -22.87
C PHE A 15 -25.14 -4.14 -23.28
N ALA A 16 -26.01 -4.66 -22.41
CA ALA A 16 -26.85 -5.81 -22.72
C ALA A 16 -27.80 -5.54 -23.89
N GLU A 17 -28.44 -4.37 -23.93
CA GLU A 17 -29.30 -3.94 -25.04
C GLU A 17 -28.54 -3.82 -26.37
N ARG A 18 -27.28 -3.34 -26.34
CA ARG A 18 -26.43 -3.33 -27.54
C ARG A 18 -26.12 -4.74 -28.03
N ILE A 19 -25.83 -5.67 -27.12
CA ILE A 19 -25.63 -7.08 -27.50
C ILE A 19 -26.92 -7.65 -28.09
N ASP A 20 -28.07 -7.41 -27.46
CA ASP A 20 -29.37 -7.90 -27.92
C ASP A 20 -29.73 -7.38 -29.31
N ASP A 21 -29.49 -6.09 -29.58
CA ASP A 21 -29.65 -5.49 -30.91
C ASP A 21 -28.73 -6.17 -31.94
N MET A 22 -27.46 -6.43 -31.60
CA MET A 22 -26.52 -7.12 -32.47
C MET A 22 -26.84 -8.60 -32.67
N LEU A 23 -27.61 -9.22 -31.77
CA LEU A 23 -28.11 -10.59 -31.91
C LEU A 23 -29.35 -10.65 -32.81
N HIS A 24 -30.17 -9.59 -32.83
CA HIS A 24 -31.39 -9.53 -33.65
C HIS A 24 -31.15 -8.89 -35.03
N PHE A 25 -30.13 -8.04 -35.19
CA PHE A 25 -29.87 -7.32 -36.44
C PHE A 25 -28.40 -7.41 -36.83
N ASP A 26 -28.14 -7.71 -38.11
CA ASP A 26 -26.78 -7.76 -38.61
C ASP A 26 -26.18 -6.35 -38.71
N ARG A 27 -25.31 -6.01 -37.77
CA ARG A 27 -24.62 -4.70 -37.68
C ARG A 27 -23.25 -4.68 -38.36
N ARG A 28 -22.93 -5.65 -39.23
CA ARG A 28 -21.65 -5.66 -39.99
C ARG A 28 -21.68 -4.66 -41.14
N ASP A 29 -20.56 -3.99 -41.39
CA ASP A 29 -20.42 -3.02 -42.48
C ASP A 29 -20.80 -3.64 -43.83
N GLY A 30 -21.78 -3.01 -44.51
CA GLY A 30 -22.30 -3.46 -45.80
C GLY A 30 -23.49 -4.42 -45.75
N GLN A 31 -24.07 -4.69 -44.57
CA GLN A 31 -25.36 -5.39 -44.42
C GLN A 31 -26.47 -4.44 -43.96
N ASP A 32 -27.67 -4.59 -44.52
CA ASP A 32 -28.82 -3.69 -44.36
C ASP A 32 -29.58 -3.86 -43.02
N GLY A 33 -28.88 -4.17 -41.92
CA GLY A 33 -29.55 -4.42 -40.64
C GLY A 33 -30.52 -5.61 -40.72
N ARG A 34 -30.14 -6.64 -41.48
CA ARG A 34 -30.98 -7.83 -41.70
C ARG A 34 -31.35 -8.47 -40.38
N GLU A 35 -32.63 -8.81 -40.22
CA GLU A 35 -33.11 -9.54 -39.05
C GLU A 35 -32.49 -10.95 -39.00
N MET A 36 -31.95 -11.30 -37.83
CA MET A 36 -31.31 -12.56 -37.52
C MET A 36 -32.11 -13.30 -36.46
N ARG A 37 -32.18 -14.62 -36.57
CA ARG A 37 -32.79 -15.45 -35.53
C ARG A 37 -31.72 -15.85 -34.52
N LEU A 38 -31.99 -15.60 -33.25
CA LEU A 38 -31.13 -16.05 -32.14
C LEU A 38 -30.84 -17.55 -32.21
N GLN A 39 -31.87 -18.36 -32.49
CA GLN A 39 -31.74 -19.83 -32.51
C GLN A 39 -30.75 -20.35 -33.56
N ASP A 40 -30.54 -19.60 -34.65
CA ASP A 40 -29.61 -19.97 -35.73
C ASP A 40 -28.14 -19.62 -35.37
N GLN A 41 -27.95 -18.83 -34.30
CA GLN A 41 -26.65 -18.36 -33.83
C GLN A 41 -26.12 -19.13 -32.62
N VAL A 42 -27.01 -19.85 -31.92
CA VAL A 42 -26.66 -20.65 -30.75
C VAL A 42 -26.32 -22.08 -31.17
N ARG A 43 -25.34 -22.70 -30.49
CA ARG A 43 -25.00 -24.12 -30.71
C ARG A 43 -26.20 -25.00 -30.38
N SER A 44 -26.31 -26.16 -31.04
CA SER A 44 -27.42 -27.11 -30.85
C SER A 44 -27.65 -27.59 -29.40
N VAL A 45 -26.67 -27.42 -28.52
CA VAL A 45 -26.71 -27.82 -27.11
C VAL A 45 -27.25 -26.70 -26.19
N SER A 46 -27.42 -25.48 -26.69
CA SER A 46 -27.87 -24.33 -25.89
C SER A 46 -29.08 -23.67 -26.57
N SER A 47 -29.99 -23.11 -25.77
CA SER A 47 -31.18 -22.43 -26.29
C SER A 47 -30.95 -20.93 -26.45
N ALA A 48 -31.76 -20.29 -27.30
CA ALA A 48 -31.80 -18.82 -27.38
C ALA A 48 -32.10 -18.18 -26.01
N ARG A 49 -32.90 -18.85 -25.19
CA ARG A 49 -33.20 -18.42 -23.82
C ARG A 49 -31.95 -18.42 -22.94
N ASP A 50 -31.15 -19.48 -22.98
CA ASP A 50 -29.93 -19.56 -22.16
C ASP A 50 -28.94 -18.44 -22.49
N LEU A 51 -28.88 -18.04 -23.77
CA LEU A 51 -28.07 -16.90 -24.20
C LEU A 51 -28.59 -15.59 -23.62
N LEU A 52 -29.91 -15.35 -23.69
CA LEU A 52 -30.53 -14.15 -23.14
C LEU A 52 -30.40 -14.10 -21.61
N ASP A 53 -30.64 -15.23 -20.94
CA ASP A 53 -30.45 -15.38 -19.50
C ASP A 53 -28.98 -15.08 -19.11
N PHE A 54 -28.00 -15.50 -19.93
CA PHE A 54 -26.60 -15.14 -19.71
C PHE A 54 -26.33 -13.64 -19.90
N VAL A 55 -26.80 -13.03 -20.99
CA VAL A 55 -26.56 -11.60 -21.32
C VAL A 55 -27.22 -10.68 -20.30
N PHE A 56 -28.47 -10.95 -19.92
CA PHE A 56 -29.23 -10.10 -19.00
C PHE A 56 -29.12 -10.53 -17.53
N GLY A 57 -28.55 -11.70 -17.26
CA GLY A 57 -28.28 -12.17 -15.90
C GLY A 57 -27.12 -11.43 -15.21
N PHE A 58 -26.22 -10.83 -16.00
CA PHE A 58 -25.04 -10.09 -15.50
C PHE A 58 -24.12 -10.88 -14.56
N ASP A 59 -24.25 -12.22 -14.49
CA ASP A 59 -23.40 -13.08 -13.64
C ASP A 59 -21.91 -13.01 -14.00
N TYR A 60 -21.59 -12.53 -15.21
CA TYR A 60 -20.23 -12.27 -15.67
C TYR A 60 -19.65 -10.94 -15.17
N LEU A 61 -20.47 -10.05 -14.58
CA LEU A 61 -20.03 -8.81 -13.95
C LEU A 61 -19.69 -9.07 -12.49
N ALA A 62 -18.40 -9.15 -12.18
CA ALA A 62 -17.92 -9.22 -10.82
C ALA A 62 -17.34 -7.87 -10.37
N PRO A 63 -17.69 -7.35 -9.18
CA PRO A 63 -17.06 -6.16 -8.65
C PRO A 63 -15.57 -6.41 -8.44
N ARG A 64 -14.72 -5.57 -9.05
CA ARG A 64 -13.29 -5.51 -8.73
C ARG A 64 -13.06 -4.39 -7.74
N TYR A 65 -12.56 -4.74 -6.56
CA TYR A 65 -12.05 -3.77 -5.61
C TYR A 65 -10.61 -3.43 -6.00
N SER A 66 -10.35 -2.17 -6.33
CA SER A 66 -9.00 -1.64 -6.41
C SER A 66 -8.74 -0.73 -5.22
N LEU A 67 -7.53 -0.82 -4.69
CA LEU A 67 -7.03 0.12 -3.70
C LEU A 67 -6.29 1.22 -4.44
N THR A 68 -6.55 2.46 -4.02
CA THR A 68 -5.83 3.63 -4.52
C THR A 68 -5.06 4.30 -3.39
N TYR A 69 -3.88 4.79 -3.70
CA TYR A 69 -3.06 5.62 -2.82
C TYR A 69 -2.79 6.94 -3.54
N ASP A 70 -3.23 8.04 -2.95
CA ASP A 70 -3.19 9.37 -3.56
C ASP A 70 -3.77 9.43 -4.99
N GLY A 71 -4.88 8.71 -5.22
CA GLY A 71 -5.55 8.63 -6.52
C GLY A 71 -4.89 7.72 -7.56
N GLN A 72 -3.76 7.09 -7.23
CA GLN A 72 -3.09 6.11 -8.10
C GLN A 72 -3.45 4.68 -7.71
N GLU A 73 -3.63 3.80 -8.70
CA GLU A 73 -3.82 2.37 -8.44
C GLU A 73 -2.53 1.73 -7.90
N ILE A 74 -2.64 0.69 -7.06
CA ILE A 74 -1.47 -0.04 -6.52
C ILE A 74 -0.46 -0.45 -7.61
N GLY A 75 -0.93 -0.83 -8.79
CA GLY A 75 -0.08 -1.26 -9.91
C GLY A 75 0.82 -0.15 -10.48
N GLN A 76 0.48 1.11 -10.22
CA GLN A 76 1.20 2.30 -10.70
C GLN A 76 2.21 2.84 -9.67
N LEU A 77 2.15 2.36 -8.42
CA LEU A 77 2.99 2.82 -7.33
C LEU A 77 4.44 2.35 -7.46
N SER A 78 5.37 3.20 -7.04
CA SER A 78 6.78 2.84 -6.93
C SER A 78 7.00 1.70 -5.91
N PRO A 79 8.13 0.97 -5.97
CA PRO A 79 8.44 -0.04 -4.95
C PRO A 79 8.37 0.48 -3.50
N GLY A 80 8.85 1.71 -3.26
CA GLY A 80 8.81 2.35 -1.94
C GLY A 80 7.39 2.65 -1.47
N GLU A 81 6.55 3.21 -2.35
CA GLU A 81 5.14 3.49 -2.03
C GLU A 81 4.32 2.22 -1.75
N ARG A 82 4.57 1.15 -2.53
CA ARG A 82 3.95 -0.16 -2.27
C ARG A 82 4.36 -0.73 -0.92
N GLY A 83 5.64 -0.62 -0.58
CA GLY A 83 6.17 -1.01 0.73
C GLY A 83 5.50 -0.24 1.88
N LEU A 84 5.40 1.08 1.75
CA LEU A 84 4.72 1.93 2.73
C LEU A 84 3.23 1.56 2.87
N LEU A 85 2.52 1.38 1.77
CA LEU A 85 1.10 1.02 1.80
C LEU A 85 0.90 -0.30 2.56
N LEU A 86 1.73 -1.30 2.27
CA LEU A 86 1.70 -2.59 2.97
C LEU A 86 1.98 -2.43 4.48
N LEU A 87 2.97 -1.62 4.85
CA LEU A 87 3.25 -1.30 6.26
C LEU A 87 2.05 -0.62 6.93
N VAL A 88 1.41 0.35 6.27
CA VAL A 88 0.21 1.02 6.79
C VAL A 88 -0.91 0.01 7.02
N PHE A 89 -1.11 -0.94 6.10
CA PHE A 89 -2.09 -2.02 6.27
C PHE A 89 -1.85 -2.85 7.52
N TYR A 90 -0.62 -3.36 7.71
CA TYR A 90 -0.29 -4.16 8.89
C TYR A 90 -0.31 -3.34 10.18
N LEU A 91 0.07 -2.07 10.15
CA LEU A 91 0.15 -1.23 11.33
C LEU A 91 -1.20 -0.71 11.80
N LEU A 92 -2.15 -0.44 10.88
CA LEU A 92 -3.41 0.24 11.20
C LEU A 92 -4.68 -0.54 10.88
N VAL A 93 -4.70 -1.36 9.83
CA VAL A 93 -5.92 -2.02 9.34
C VAL A 93 -6.08 -3.40 9.97
N ASP A 94 -5.00 -4.16 10.01
CA ASP A 94 -4.95 -5.45 10.70
C ASP A 94 -5.29 -5.24 12.19
N LYS A 95 -6.28 -5.95 12.72
CA LYS A 95 -6.81 -5.75 14.08
C LYS A 95 -6.17 -6.64 15.13
N ASP A 96 -5.31 -7.58 14.73
CA ASP A 96 -4.69 -8.50 15.66
C ASP A 96 -3.73 -7.76 16.63
N ASP A 97 -3.28 -8.41 17.69
CA ASP A 97 -2.28 -7.87 18.63
C ASP A 97 -0.92 -8.58 18.50
N ILE A 98 -0.77 -9.39 17.45
CA ILE A 98 0.43 -10.14 17.14
C ILE A 98 1.64 -9.19 17.00
N PRO A 99 2.78 -9.48 17.66
CA PRO A 99 4.00 -8.70 17.52
C PRO A 99 4.48 -8.63 16.07
N ILE A 100 4.92 -7.45 15.64
CA ILE A 100 5.51 -7.25 14.31
C ILE A 100 6.99 -6.90 14.44
N VAL A 101 7.82 -7.54 13.61
CA VAL A 101 9.21 -7.16 13.38
C VAL A 101 9.33 -6.52 12.01
N ILE A 102 9.90 -5.33 11.94
CA ILE A 102 10.08 -4.57 10.70
C ILE A 102 11.55 -4.22 10.55
N ASP A 103 12.16 -4.68 9.46
CA ASP A 103 13.54 -4.36 9.12
C ASP A 103 13.58 -3.19 8.13
N GLN A 104 14.36 -2.18 8.45
CA GLN A 104 14.58 -0.96 7.66
C GLN A 104 13.30 -0.37 7.03
N PRO A 105 12.25 -0.06 7.82
CA PRO A 105 11.00 0.50 7.27
C PRO A 105 11.19 1.85 6.57
N GLU A 106 12.31 2.54 6.81
CA GLU A 106 12.70 3.78 6.15
C GLU A 106 13.32 3.60 4.76
N GLU A 107 13.68 2.38 4.37
CA GLU A 107 14.37 2.13 3.10
C GLU A 107 13.48 2.50 1.92
N ASN A 108 14.04 3.21 0.94
CA ASN A 108 13.33 3.68 -0.26
C ASN A 108 12.18 4.69 0.01
N LEU A 109 12.09 5.26 1.22
CA LEU A 109 11.17 6.35 1.55
C LEU A 109 11.91 7.67 1.74
N ASP A 110 11.32 8.76 1.26
CA ASP A 110 11.86 10.09 1.56
C ASP A 110 11.56 10.49 3.02
N ASN A 111 12.39 11.38 3.57
CA ASN A 111 12.27 11.82 4.96
C ASN A 111 10.92 12.47 5.30
N GLN A 112 10.26 13.14 4.34
CA GLN A 112 8.95 13.73 4.61
C GLN A 112 7.89 12.64 4.74
N THR A 113 7.91 11.62 3.88
CA THR A 113 6.99 10.49 3.93
C THR A 113 7.16 9.67 5.22
N ILE A 114 8.40 9.40 5.63
CA ILE A 114 8.72 8.76 6.91
C ILE A 114 8.04 9.52 8.06
N TYR A 115 8.22 10.85 8.11
CA TYR A 115 7.69 11.65 9.20
C TYR A 115 6.16 11.79 9.16
N ARG A 116 5.59 12.05 7.99
CA ARG A 116 4.16 12.37 7.86
C ARG A 116 3.27 11.14 8.01
N ILE A 117 3.74 9.97 7.60
CA ILE A 117 2.94 8.75 7.50
C ILE A 117 3.47 7.68 8.45
N LEU A 118 4.70 7.19 8.22
CA LEU A 118 5.23 6.02 8.92
C LEU A 118 5.26 6.24 10.45
N VAL A 119 5.82 7.35 10.91
CA VAL A 119 5.88 7.71 12.35
C VAL A 119 4.49 7.71 12.98
N LYS A 120 3.49 8.29 12.30
CA LYS A 120 2.12 8.34 12.83
C LYS A 120 1.49 6.96 12.92
N CYS A 121 1.75 6.11 11.93
CA CYS A 121 1.26 4.74 11.91
C CYS A 121 1.90 3.93 13.04
N LEU A 122 3.22 4.03 13.19
CA LEU A 122 3.97 3.36 14.26
C LEU A 122 3.49 3.77 15.65
N LYS A 123 3.31 5.08 15.91
CA LYS A 123 2.79 5.56 17.19
C LYS A 123 1.40 5.03 17.55
N LYS A 124 0.53 4.89 16.55
CA LYS A 124 -0.80 4.28 16.74
C LYS A 124 -0.71 2.78 16.95
N ALA A 125 0.14 2.09 16.18
CA ALA A 125 0.30 0.64 16.25
C ALA A 125 0.90 0.20 17.58
N LYS A 126 1.95 0.87 18.06
CA LYS A 126 2.62 0.54 19.34
C LYS A 126 1.71 0.66 20.56
N ALA A 127 0.64 1.45 20.47
CA ALA A 127 -0.35 1.59 21.54
C ALA A 127 -1.25 0.36 21.72
N ARG A 128 -1.29 -0.55 20.73
CA ARG A 128 -2.13 -1.77 20.78
C ARG A 128 -1.36 -3.07 20.62
N ARG A 129 -0.24 -3.06 19.88
CA ARG A 129 0.57 -4.26 19.59
C ARG A 129 2.06 -3.95 19.74
N GLN A 130 2.86 -4.97 20.02
CA GLN A 130 4.30 -4.81 20.09
C GLN A 130 4.87 -4.62 18.68
N VAL A 131 5.70 -3.59 18.49
CA VAL A 131 6.38 -3.30 17.23
C VAL A 131 7.89 -3.24 17.50
N ILE A 132 8.64 -4.12 16.85
CA ILE A 132 10.09 -4.18 16.90
C ILE A 132 10.62 -3.67 15.57
N ILE A 133 11.45 -2.63 15.62
CA ILE A 133 12.03 -2.03 14.42
C ILE A 133 13.54 -2.20 14.45
N VAL A 134 14.08 -2.73 13.35
CA VAL A 134 15.51 -2.73 13.09
C VAL A 134 15.77 -1.59 12.10
N THR A 135 16.57 -0.61 12.52
CA THR A 135 16.82 0.60 11.71
C THR A 135 18.25 1.07 11.92
N HIS A 136 18.82 1.63 10.85
CA HIS A 136 20.09 2.34 10.90
C HIS A 136 19.89 3.86 11.06
N ASN A 137 18.63 4.32 11.03
CA ASN A 137 18.25 5.71 11.19
C ASN A 137 17.77 5.97 12.64
N PRO A 138 18.67 6.42 13.54
CA PRO A 138 18.29 6.69 14.93
C PRO A 138 17.22 7.79 15.06
N ASN A 139 17.02 8.65 14.06
CA ASN A 139 15.92 9.63 14.09
C ASN A 139 14.57 8.92 14.16
N LEU A 140 14.43 7.76 13.53
CA LEU A 140 13.18 7.01 13.58
C LEU A 140 12.86 6.58 15.01
N ALA A 141 13.84 6.08 15.76
CA ALA A 141 13.67 5.70 17.16
C ALA A 141 13.26 6.90 18.04
N VAL A 142 13.90 8.06 17.84
CA VAL A 142 13.58 9.28 18.60
C VAL A 142 12.20 9.82 18.23
N VAL A 143 11.91 9.96 16.94
CA VAL A 143 10.67 10.58 16.46
C VAL A 143 9.46 9.68 16.70
N CYS A 144 9.63 8.36 16.63
CA CYS A 144 8.59 7.39 17.00
C CYS A 144 8.41 7.25 18.51
N ASP A 145 9.24 7.92 19.31
CA ASP A 145 9.18 7.90 20.77
C ASP A 145 9.34 6.48 21.32
N ALA A 146 10.42 5.80 20.92
CA ALA A 146 10.62 4.39 21.25
C ALA A 146 10.79 4.17 22.77
N GLU A 147 10.01 3.25 23.32
CA GLU A 147 10.03 2.91 24.74
C GLU A 147 11.31 2.18 25.16
N GLN A 148 11.89 1.39 24.23
CA GLN A 148 13.15 0.69 24.43
C GLN A 148 13.99 0.76 23.17
N ILE A 149 15.27 1.09 23.35
CA ILE A 149 16.28 1.10 22.30
C ILE A 149 17.30 0.02 22.64
N ILE A 150 17.62 -0.83 21.66
CA ILE A 150 18.71 -1.80 21.74
C ILE A 150 19.78 -1.35 20.75
N HIS A 151 20.91 -0.92 21.29
CA HIS A 151 22.08 -0.53 20.51
C HIS A 151 23.01 -1.73 20.34
N ALA A 152 23.39 -2.02 19.10
CA ALA A 152 24.36 -3.04 18.75
C ALA A 152 25.68 -2.38 18.31
N ALA A 153 26.76 -2.62 19.06
CA ALA A 153 28.11 -2.14 18.75
C ALA A 153 29.00 -3.28 18.25
N CYS A 154 29.68 -3.09 17.13
CA CYS A 154 30.62 -4.09 16.60
C CYS A 154 32.06 -3.74 16.98
N ASP A 155 32.69 -4.56 17.83
CA ASP A 155 34.14 -4.55 18.02
C ASP A 155 34.79 -5.35 16.88
N LYS A 156 35.18 -4.66 15.81
CA LYS A 156 35.81 -5.25 14.63
C LYS A 156 37.15 -5.93 14.94
N GLN A 157 37.84 -5.54 16.01
CA GLN A 157 39.13 -6.16 16.37
C GLN A 157 38.94 -7.50 17.06
N LYS A 158 37.87 -7.64 17.85
CA LYS A 158 37.52 -8.90 18.54
C LYS A 158 36.50 -9.75 17.79
N GLY A 159 35.94 -9.23 16.69
CA GLY A 159 34.88 -9.91 15.93
C GLY A 159 33.61 -10.14 16.75
N ARG A 160 33.31 -9.26 17.72
CA ARG A 160 32.21 -9.43 18.68
C ARG A 160 31.22 -8.28 18.58
N PHE A 161 29.94 -8.60 18.78
CA PHE A 161 28.90 -7.61 19.00
C PHE A 161 28.60 -7.48 20.49
N ASP A 162 28.62 -6.25 20.98
CA ASP A 162 28.18 -5.88 22.32
C ASP A 162 26.84 -5.16 22.22
N TYR A 163 25.92 -5.46 23.13
CA TYR A 163 24.56 -4.90 23.12
C TYR A 163 24.30 -4.12 24.40
N ALA A 164 23.69 -2.95 24.25
CA ALA A 164 23.20 -2.14 25.36
C ALA A 164 21.74 -1.78 25.12
N SER A 165 20.91 -1.86 26.16
CA SER A 165 19.48 -1.59 26.05
C SER A 165 19.00 -0.63 27.12
N GLY A 166 18.11 0.29 26.77
CA GLY A 166 17.43 1.15 27.72
C GLY A 166 16.38 2.03 27.06
N ALA A 167 15.58 2.71 27.87
CA ALA A 167 14.63 3.70 27.41
C ALA A 167 15.35 4.97 26.93
N ILE A 168 14.69 5.77 26.09
CA ILE A 168 15.27 7.00 25.52
C ILE A 168 15.59 8.06 26.59
N GLU A 169 14.92 8.00 27.75
CA GLU A 169 15.16 8.92 28.86
C GLU A 169 16.44 8.59 29.64
N ASN A 170 16.94 7.34 29.54
CA ASN A 170 18.16 6.92 30.22
C ASN A 170 19.35 7.75 29.72
N PRO A 171 20.14 8.39 30.60
CA PRO A 171 21.30 9.21 30.20
C PRO A 171 22.30 8.48 29.30
N ASP A 172 22.57 7.20 29.57
CA ASP A 172 23.51 6.38 28.79
C ASP A 172 22.96 6.08 27.41
N THR A 173 21.69 5.66 27.32
CA THR A 173 20.99 5.43 26.04
C THR A 173 20.91 6.72 25.22
N ARG A 174 20.54 7.83 25.85
CA ARG A 174 20.48 9.14 25.19
C ARG A 174 21.84 9.55 24.65
N ALA A 175 22.90 9.36 25.41
CA ALA A 175 24.25 9.67 24.97
C ALA A 175 24.63 8.83 23.74
N MET A 176 24.32 7.54 23.74
CA MET A 176 24.54 6.65 22.58
C MET A 176 23.73 7.11 21.36
N VAL A 177 22.44 7.38 21.51
CA VAL A 177 21.56 7.81 20.40
C VAL A 177 22.04 9.13 19.79
N VAL A 178 22.43 10.10 20.63
CA VAL A 178 22.98 11.38 20.17
C VAL A 178 24.30 11.19 19.43
N ASP A 179 25.18 10.30 19.91
CA ASP A 179 26.46 10.03 19.26
C ASP A 179 26.27 9.44 17.85
N ILE A 180 25.31 8.52 17.68
CA ILE A 180 24.97 7.91 16.39
C ILE A 180 24.32 8.94 15.45
N LEU A 181 23.42 9.79 15.96
CA LEU A 181 22.72 10.83 15.18
C LEU A 181 23.65 11.89 14.61
N GLU A 182 24.60 12.34 15.42
CA GLU A 182 25.38 13.55 15.17
C GLU A 182 26.77 13.23 14.62
N GLY A 183 27.21 11.97 14.71
CA GLY A 183 28.58 11.58 14.40
C GLY A 183 29.63 12.19 15.34
N THR A 184 29.21 12.95 16.36
CA THR A 184 29.90 13.40 17.59
C THR A 184 29.26 14.70 18.13
N LYS A 185 29.28 14.93 19.46
CA LYS A 185 28.82 16.18 20.14
C LYS A 185 29.22 17.53 19.48
N PRO A 186 30.41 17.69 18.86
CA PRO A 186 30.80 18.93 18.19
C PRO A 186 29.95 19.26 16.95
N ALA A 187 29.49 18.25 16.20
CA ALA A 187 28.66 18.44 15.01
C ALA A 187 27.29 19.05 15.37
N PHE A 188 26.72 18.59 16.50
CA PHE A 188 25.49 19.15 17.07
C PHE A 188 25.61 20.63 17.40
N ARG A 189 26.68 21.00 18.12
CA ARG A 189 26.94 22.40 18.49
C ARG A 189 27.15 23.26 17.25
N ASN A 190 27.77 22.72 16.21
CA ASN A 190 27.93 23.42 14.93
C ASN A 190 26.59 23.67 14.22
N ARG A 191 25.67 22.69 14.20
CA ARG A 191 24.31 22.89 13.69
C ARG A 191 23.53 23.89 14.53
N GLN A 192 23.56 23.75 15.85
CA GLN A 192 22.89 24.67 16.77
C GLN A 192 23.36 26.12 16.57
N SER A 193 24.68 26.31 16.43
CA SER A 193 25.28 27.61 16.15
C SER A 193 24.93 28.16 14.76
N LYS A 194 24.83 27.31 13.73
CA LYS A 194 24.47 27.73 12.36
C LYS A 194 22.99 28.09 12.23
N TYR A 195 22.11 27.37 12.90
CA TYR A 195 20.67 27.59 12.81
C TYR A 195 20.15 28.68 13.75
N ARG A 196 20.97 29.23 14.65
CA ARG A 196 20.54 30.16 15.71
C ARG A 196 19.23 29.69 16.37
N LEU A 197 19.14 28.40 16.64
CA LEU A 197 18.07 27.85 17.47
C LEU A 197 18.50 28.00 18.93
N LEU A 198 18.40 29.24 19.40
CA LEU A 198 18.15 29.74 20.76
C LEU A 198 18.18 31.27 20.71
#